data_AF-A0A0P0A2J6-F1
#
_entry.id   AF-A0A0P0A2J6-F1
#
_cell.length_a   1.000
_cell.length_b   1.000
_cell.length_c   1.000
_cell.angle_alpha   90.00
_cell.angle_beta   90.00
_cell.angle_gamma   90.00
#
_symmetry.space_group_name_H-M   'P 1'
#
loop_
_entity.id
_entity.type
_entity.pdbx_description
1 polymer ?
#
loop_
_entity_poly.entity_id
_entity_poly.type
_entity_poly.pdbx_seq_one_letter_code
_entity_poly.pdbx_strand_id
1 'polypeptide(L)'
;MKRRRTPEADLQRAVVVALRFALPKGAIVHHCANEVTEGGPRGARRQAILVGMGVHPGFADLIVLCDGRVLFLELKSLKGRLSPAQEAFRDAVLAQGFGWALVRSLDDALGALADHGFTTRVVQTSTPDAPRDAGARHDGTGPSARRVTS
;
A
#
# COMPACT_ATOMS: atom_id res chain seq x y z
N MET A 1 -0.88 -32.02 -7.75
CA MET A 1 0.10 -31.24 -6.94
C MET A 1 -0.59 -29.96 -6.46
N LYS A 2 -0.61 -29.69 -5.15
CA LYS A 2 -1.22 -28.45 -4.60
C LYS A 2 -0.33 -27.27 -5.03
N ARG A 3 -0.85 -26.38 -5.88
CA ARG A 3 -0.13 -25.17 -6.33
C ARG A 3 0.34 -24.41 -5.07
N ARG A 4 1.66 -24.29 -4.88
CA ARG A 4 2.23 -23.53 -3.77
C ARG A 4 1.70 -22.10 -3.92
N ARG A 5 0.86 -21.64 -2.98
CA ARG A 5 0.38 -20.25 -3.01
C ARG A 5 1.60 -19.36 -2.85
N THR A 6 1.69 -18.33 -3.68
CA THR A 6 2.72 -17.29 -3.60
C THR A 6 2.00 -15.98 -3.29
N PRO A 7 1.58 -15.76 -2.03
CA PRO A 7 0.67 -14.66 -1.69
C PRO A 7 1.19 -13.29 -2.11
N GLU A 8 2.51 -13.10 -2.06
CA GLU A 8 3.16 -11.86 -2.49
C GLU A 8 3.10 -11.66 -4.00
N ALA A 9 3.39 -12.70 -4.79
CA ALA A 9 3.26 -12.63 -6.24
C ALA A 9 1.79 -12.50 -6.70
N ASP A 10 0.85 -13.09 -5.96
CA ASP A 10 -0.59 -12.93 -6.22
C ASP A 10 -1.03 -11.50 -5.91
N LEU A 11 -0.58 -10.93 -4.78
CA LEU A 11 -0.79 -9.52 -4.43
C LEU A 11 -0.19 -8.59 -5.49
N GLN A 12 1.06 -8.83 -5.91
CA GLN A 12 1.73 -8.01 -6.90
C GLN A 12 0.99 -7.97 -8.24
N ARG A 13 0.47 -9.10 -8.70
CA ARG A 13 -0.35 -9.13 -9.93
C ARG A 13 -1.60 -8.29 -9.77
N ALA A 14 -2.31 -8.40 -8.64
CA ALA A 14 -3.51 -7.60 -8.37
C ALA A 14 -3.19 -6.10 -8.32
N VAL A 15 -2.12 -5.72 -7.63
CA VAL A 15 -1.64 -4.32 -7.54
C VAL A 15 -1.28 -3.79 -8.93
N VAL A 16 -0.50 -4.52 -9.73
CA VAL A 16 -0.13 -4.07 -11.08
C VAL A 16 -1.36 -3.85 -11.96
N VAL A 17 -2.35 -4.74 -11.92
CA VAL A 17 -3.61 -4.58 -12.66
C VAL A 17 -4.35 -3.33 -12.20
N ALA A 18 -4.50 -3.14 -10.89
CA ALA A 18 -5.20 -1.99 -10.35
C ALA A 18 -4.50 -0.67 -10.63
N LEU A 19 -3.17 -0.58 -10.47
CA LEU A 19 -2.39 0.62 -10.76
C LEU A 19 -2.50 1.00 -12.25
N ARG A 20 -2.39 0.04 -13.17
CA ARG A 20 -2.57 0.30 -14.61
C ARG A 20 -3.99 0.74 -14.97
N PHE A 21 -4.98 0.33 -14.18
CA PHE A 21 -6.36 0.79 -14.32
C PHE A 21 -6.58 2.19 -13.70
N ALA A 22 -5.95 2.47 -12.55
CA ALA A 22 -6.14 3.70 -11.81
C ALA A 22 -5.31 4.87 -12.35
N LEU A 23 -4.10 4.65 -12.85
CA LEU A 23 -3.19 5.71 -13.26
C LEU A 23 -3.46 6.22 -14.68
N PRO A 24 -3.03 7.45 -15.03
CA PRO A 24 -3.05 7.97 -16.41
C PRO A 24 -2.43 7.01 -17.42
N LYS A 25 -2.87 7.03 -18.68
CA LYS A 25 -2.41 6.07 -19.71
C LYS A 25 -0.90 6.15 -20.00
N GLY A 26 -0.25 7.27 -19.69
CA GLY A 26 1.20 7.46 -19.84
C GLY A 26 2.02 6.99 -18.64
N ALA A 27 1.39 6.56 -17.55
CA ALA A 27 2.10 6.09 -16.37
C ALA A 27 2.85 4.78 -16.66
N ILE A 28 4.09 4.69 -16.18
CA ILE A 28 4.89 3.47 -16.25
C ILE A 28 4.79 2.78 -14.90
N VAL A 29 4.29 1.54 -14.91
CA VAL A 29 4.34 0.64 -13.75
C VAL A 29 5.29 -0.50 -14.13
N HIS A 30 6.48 -0.48 -13.55
CA HIS A 30 7.55 -1.44 -13.84
C HIS A 30 7.83 -2.31 -12.61
N HIS A 31 8.00 -3.61 -12.85
CA HIS A 31 8.48 -4.54 -11.83
C HIS A 31 9.99 -4.66 -11.92
N CYS A 32 10.67 -4.40 -10.80
CA CYS A 32 12.11 -4.51 -10.67
C CYS A 32 12.49 -5.89 -10.11
N ALA A 33 12.70 -6.85 -11.00
CA ALA A 33 13.10 -8.20 -10.61
C ALA A 33 14.57 -8.24 -10.16
N ASN A 34 14.82 -8.02 -8.87
CA ASN A 34 16.17 -7.84 -8.32
C ASN A 34 16.74 -9.05 -7.57
N GLU A 35 15.92 -10.05 -7.26
CA GLU A 35 16.34 -11.21 -6.46
C GLU A 35 16.54 -12.48 -7.30
N VAL A 36 17.70 -13.12 -7.14
CA VAL A 36 17.97 -14.46 -7.66
C VAL A 36 17.34 -15.50 -6.72
N THR A 37 16.38 -16.28 -7.23
CA THR A 37 15.69 -17.32 -6.45
C THR A 37 16.46 -18.65 -6.36
N GLU A 38 17.53 -18.80 -7.14
CA GLU A 38 18.43 -19.96 -7.08
C GLU A 38 19.24 -19.91 -5.77
N GLY A 39 19.15 -20.95 -4.95
CA GLY A 39 19.92 -21.04 -3.70
C GLY A 39 21.37 -21.49 -3.92
N GLY A 40 22.20 -21.27 -2.89
CA GLY A 40 23.57 -21.78 -2.82
C GLY A 40 24.61 -20.94 -3.60
N PRO A 41 25.85 -21.45 -3.76
CA PRO A 41 26.97 -20.68 -4.29
C PRO A 41 26.75 -20.13 -5.71
N ARG A 42 25.97 -20.84 -6.54
CA ARG A 42 25.62 -20.41 -7.90
C ARG A 42 24.72 -19.18 -7.87
N GLY A 43 23.67 -19.21 -7.05
CA GLY A 43 22.80 -18.06 -6.82
C GLY A 43 23.54 -16.85 -6.27
N ALA A 44 24.39 -17.06 -5.27
CA ALA A 44 25.22 -16.00 -4.68
C ALA A 44 26.16 -15.36 -5.72
N ARG A 45 26.84 -16.18 -6.56
CA ARG A 45 27.70 -15.68 -7.63
C ARG A 45 26.90 -14.88 -8.66
N ARG A 46 25.72 -15.37 -9.06
CA ARG A 46 24.84 -14.67 -10.00
C ARG A 46 24.38 -13.34 -9.42
N GLN A 47 23.96 -13.31 -8.16
CA GLN A 47 23.57 -12.08 -7.47
C GLN A 47 24.73 -11.07 -7.43
N ALA A 48 25.95 -11.51 -7.13
CA ALA A 48 27.13 -10.64 -7.10
C ALA A 48 27.43 -10.02 -8.47
N ILE A 49 27.27 -10.78 -9.57
CA ILE A 49 27.41 -10.24 -10.93
C ILE A 49 26.35 -9.17 -11.20
N LEU A 50 25.08 -9.45 -10.87
CA LEU A 50 23.99 -8.49 -11.08
C LEU A 50 24.19 -7.20 -10.28
N VAL A 51 24.65 -7.31 -9.03
CA VAL A 51 25.03 -6.14 -8.22
C VAL A 51 26.18 -5.37 -8.89
N GLY A 52 27.21 -6.06 -9.39
CA GLY A 52 28.29 -5.45 -10.16
C GLY A 52 27.84 -4.77 -11.46
N MET A 53 26.68 -5.16 -12.01
CA MET A 53 26.04 -4.54 -13.16
C MET A 53 25.06 -3.41 -12.79
N GLY A 54 24.91 -3.09 -11.50
CA GLY A 54 24.08 -1.98 -11.03
C GLY A 54 22.74 -2.37 -10.41
N VAL A 55 22.45 -3.66 -10.20
CA VAL A 55 21.29 -4.05 -9.37
C VAL A 55 21.52 -3.53 -7.96
N HIS A 56 20.68 -2.59 -7.53
CA HIS A 56 20.73 -2.06 -6.18
C HIS A 56 20.12 -3.08 -5.19
N PRO A 57 20.84 -3.48 -4.12
CA PRO A 57 20.28 -4.36 -3.10
C PRO A 57 19.03 -3.76 -2.44
N GLY A 58 18.00 -4.57 -2.21
CA GLY A 58 16.78 -4.15 -1.52
C GLY A 58 15.89 -3.17 -2.28
N PHE A 59 16.15 -2.93 -3.58
CA PHE A 59 15.29 -2.09 -4.42
C PHE A 59 13.85 -2.61 -4.37
N ALA A 60 12.89 -1.68 -4.39
CA ALA A 60 11.47 -2.00 -4.28
C ALA A 60 10.94 -2.87 -5.42
N ASP A 61 9.95 -3.72 -5.13
CA ASP A 61 9.35 -4.62 -6.12
C ASP A 61 8.77 -3.90 -7.34
N LEU A 62 8.13 -2.73 -7.13
CA LEU A 62 7.57 -1.91 -8.19
C LEU A 62 8.09 -0.47 -8.13
N ILE A 63 8.23 0.14 -9.30
CA ILE A 63 8.39 1.58 -9.48
C ILE A 63 7.27 2.11 -10.37
N VAL A 64 6.70 3.24 -9.97
CA VAL A 64 5.69 3.99 -10.71
C VAL A 64 6.27 5.33 -11.14
N LEU A 65 6.21 5.62 -12.43
CA LEU A 65 6.57 6.91 -13.01
C LEU A 65 5.33 7.54 -13.64
N CYS A 66 4.94 8.73 -13.21
CA CYS A 66 3.79 9.44 -13.78
C CYS A 66 3.93 10.94 -13.54
N ASP A 67 3.79 11.77 -14.58
CA ASP A 67 3.73 13.23 -14.49
C ASP A 67 4.85 13.87 -13.64
N GLY A 68 6.09 13.41 -13.83
CA GLY A 68 7.27 13.89 -13.09
C GLY A 68 7.40 13.35 -11.67
N ARG A 69 6.50 12.46 -11.23
CA ARG A 69 6.55 11.80 -9.93
C ARG A 69 7.10 10.39 -10.03
N VAL A 70 7.78 9.98 -8.97
CA VAL A 70 8.33 8.63 -8.77
C VAL A 70 7.81 8.09 -7.45
N LEU A 71 7.27 6.87 -7.48
CA LEU A 71 6.83 6.14 -6.30
C LEU A 71 7.37 4.72 -6.33
N PHE A 72 8.04 4.33 -5.26
CA PHE A 72 8.53 2.98 -5.02
C PHE A 72 7.54 2.23 -4.14
N LEU A 73 7.14 1.03 -4.55
CA LEU A 73 6.23 0.18 -3.78
C LEU A 73 6.93 -1.15 -3.47
N GLU A 74 7.10 -1.41 -2.19
CA GLU A 74 7.61 -2.68 -1.68
C GLU A 74 6.42 -3.53 -1.24
N LEU A 75 6.28 -4.73 -1.80
CA LEU A 75 5.13 -5.59 -1.54
C LEU A 75 5.50 -6.65 -0.52
N LYS A 76 4.64 -6.83 0.48
CA LYS A 76 4.79 -7.91 1.46
C LYS A 76 3.47 -8.60 1.71
N SER A 77 3.52 -9.91 1.94
CA SER A 77 2.39 -10.59 2.60
C SER A 77 2.05 -9.91 3.94
N LEU A 78 0.86 -10.14 4.51
CA LEU A 78 0.46 -9.54 5.80
C LEU A 78 1.49 -9.71 6.94
N LYS A 79 2.25 -10.80 6.94
CA LYS A 79 3.28 -11.09 7.95
C LYS A 79 4.72 -10.84 7.46
N GLY A 80 4.89 -10.52 6.18
CA GLY A 80 6.20 -10.27 5.58
C GLY A 80 6.88 -9.05 6.23
N ARG A 81 8.19 -9.13 6.42
CA ARG A 81 9.00 -8.05 6.99
C ARG A 81 9.98 -7.55 5.94
N LEU A 82 10.42 -6.31 6.08
CA LEU A 82 11.54 -5.80 5.31
C LEU A 82 12.81 -6.53 5.75
N SER A 83 13.68 -6.80 4.79
CA SER A 83 15.07 -7.14 5.08
C SER A 83 15.86 -5.86 5.40
N PRO A 84 17.02 -5.96 6.07
CA PRO A 84 17.86 -4.79 6.33
C PRO A 84 18.25 -4.00 5.07
N ALA A 85 18.45 -4.69 3.93
CA ALA A 85 18.75 -4.05 2.66
C ALA A 85 17.55 -3.26 2.10
N GLN A 86 16.33 -3.78 2.29
CA GLN A 86 15.11 -3.09 1.88
C GLN A 86 14.82 -1.87 2.76
N GLU A 87 15.11 -1.95 4.07
CA GLU A 87 15.05 -0.80 4.98
C GLU A 87 16.05 0.29 4.57
N ALA A 88 17.29 -0.08 4.29
CA ALA A 88 18.32 0.86 3.83
C ALA A 88 17.94 1.53 2.50
N PHE A 89 17.38 0.77 1.55
CA PHE A 89 16.90 1.34 0.28
C PHE A 89 15.74 2.31 0.49
N ARG A 90 14.73 1.95 1.30
CA ARG A 90 13.64 2.86 1.68
C ARG A 90 14.18 4.17 2.23
N ASP A 91 15.07 4.09 3.22
CA ASP A 91 15.58 5.27 3.91
C ASP A 91 16.36 6.18 2.94
N ALA A 92 17.13 5.59 2.02
CA ALA A 92 17.84 6.34 0.97
C ALA A 92 16.89 7.01 -0.04
N VAL A 93 15.79 6.35 -0.43
CA VAL A 93 14.75 6.91 -1.31
C VAL A 93 14.04 8.09 -0.63
N LEU A 94 13.64 7.91 0.64
CA LEU A 94 12.97 8.95 1.43
C LEU A 94 13.89 10.16 1.67
N ALA A 95 15.17 9.93 1.96
CA ALA A 95 16.15 11.00 2.14
C ALA A 95 16.35 11.87 0.88
N GLN A 96 16.07 11.32 -0.31
CA GLN A 96 16.11 12.06 -1.58
C GLN A 96 14.78 12.77 -1.90
N GLY A 97 13.75 12.61 -1.06
CA GLY A 97 12.43 13.23 -1.26
C GLY A 97 11.52 12.48 -2.22
N PHE A 98 11.84 11.24 -2.59
CA PHE A 98 10.97 10.40 -3.42
C PHE A 98 9.90 9.67 -2.59
N GLY A 99 8.79 9.32 -3.23
CA GLY A 99 7.73 8.55 -2.59
C GLY A 99 8.12 7.09 -2.40
N TRP A 100 7.79 6.53 -1.25
CA TRP A 100 7.98 5.10 -0.94
C TRP A 100 6.83 4.60 -0.07
N ALA A 101 6.30 3.43 -0.37
CA ALA A 101 5.27 2.80 0.45
C ALA A 101 5.43 1.28 0.58
N LEU A 102 5.09 0.77 1.76
CA LEU A 102 4.92 -0.66 2.03
C LEU A 102 3.49 -1.06 1.70
N VAL A 103 3.32 -2.04 0.81
CA VAL A 103 2.03 -2.47 0.29
C VAL A 103 1.74 -3.90 0.73
N ARG A 104 0.68 -4.09 1.51
CA ARG A 104 0.17 -5.39 1.97
C ARG A 104 -1.24 -5.69 1.47
N SER A 105 -1.90 -4.71 0.87
CA SER A 105 -3.25 -4.77 0.32
C SER A 105 -3.39 -3.93 -0.95
N LEU A 106 -4.52 -4.05 -1.64
CA LEU A 106 -4.83 -3.15 -2.76
C LEU A 106 -5.08 -1.72 -2.28
N ASP A 107 -5.74 -1.56 -1.13
CA ASP A 107 -6.04 -0.25 -0.55
C ASP A 107 -4.75 0.48 -0.16
N ASP A 108 -3.72 -0.23 0.32
CA ASP A 108 -2.40 0.36 0.60
C ASP A 108 -1.78 0.94 -0.68
N ALA A 109 -1.89 0.22 -1.80
CA ALA A 109 -1.34 0.69 -3.08
C ALA A 109 -2.07 1.92 -3.62
N LEU A 110 -3.41 1.94 -3.51
CA LEU A 110 -4.22 3.08 -3.95
C LEU A 110 -4.06 4.28 -3.02
N GLY A 111 -3.99 4.05 -1.71
CA GLY A 111 -3.68 5.07 -0.71
C GLY A 111 -2.32 5.70 -0.97
N ALA A 112 -1.30 4.90 -1.26
CA ALA A 112 0.04 5.41 -1.61
C ALA A 112 0.03 6.32 -2.84
N LEU A 113 -0.83 6.06 -3.84
CA LEU A 113 -0.99 7.00 -4.96
C LEU A 113 -1.49 8.36 -4.48
N ALA A 114 -2.52 8.37 -3.62
CA ALA A 114 -3.11 9.60 -3.09
C ALA A 114 -2.11 10.35 -2.19
N ASP A 115 -1.48 9.66 -1.25
CA ASP A 115 -0.52 10.22 -0.29
C ASP A 115 0.69 10.88 -0.98
N HIS A 116 1.08 10.35 -2.14
CA HIS A 116 2.20 10.87 -2.92
C HIS A 116 1.77 11.76 -4.11
N GLY A 117 0.50 12.17 -4.16
CA GLY A 117 -0.01 13.17 -5.09
C GLY A 117 -0.10 12.70 -6.55
N PHE A 118 -0.27 11.39 -6.77
CA PHE A 118 -0.52 10.85 -8.10
C PHE A 118 -1.99 11.10 -8.49
N THR A 119 -2.18 11.70 -9.65
CA THR A 119 -3.50 11.81 -10.27
C THR A 119 -4.00 10.42 -10.62
N THR A 120 -5.27 10.12 -10.31
CA THR A 120 -5.92 8.87 -10.69
C THR A 120 -7.10 9.14 -11.63
N ARG A 121 -7.41 8.16 -12.49
CA ARG A 121 -8.57 8.15 -13.40
C ARG A 121 -9.85 7.67 -12.70
N VAL A 122 -9.73 7.23 -11.45
CA VAL A 122 -10.83 6.66 -10.67
C VAL A 122 -11.13 7.63 -9.54
N VAL A 123 -12.36 8.12 -9.48
CA VAL A 123 -12.83 8.92 -8.35
C VAL A 123 -13.04 7.98 -7.17
N GLN A 124 -12.34 8.20 -6.06
CA GLN A 124 -12.67 7.48 -4.83
C GLN A 124 -14.00 8.02 -4.30
N THR A 125 -15.01 7.17 -4.24
CA THR A 125 -16.27 7.49 -3.57
C THR A 125 -16.03 7.38 -2.06
N SER A 126 -15.75 8.50 -1.39
CA SER A 126 -15.76 8.54 0.07
C SER A 126 -17.17 8.18 0.55
N THR A 127 -17.32 7.08 1.29
CA THR A 127 -18.56 6.84 2.04
C THR A 127 -18.62 7.92 3.13
N PRO A 128 -19.68 8.74 3.21
CA PRO A 128 -19.79 9.72 4.28
C PRO A 128 -19.83 9.00 5.62
N ASP A 129 -19.02 9.46 6.58
CA ASP A 129 -19.15 9.07 7.99
C ASP A 129 -20.59 9.33 8.43
N ALA A 130 -21.31 8.26 8.77
CA ALA A 130 -22.61 8.38 9.40
C ALA A 130 -22.43 9.11 10.74
N PRO A 131 -23.22 10.17 11.02
CA PRO A 131 -23.09 10.89 12.26
C PRO A 131 -23.36 9.93 13.44
N ARG A 132 -22.37 9.81 14.33
CA ARG A 132 -22.59 9.23 15.66
C ARG A 132 -23.49 10.19 16.41
N ASP A 133 -24.75 9.81 16.56
CA ASP A 133 -25.74 10.53 17.34
C ASP A 133 -25.28 10.60 18.80
N ALA A 134 -24.82 11.78 19.19
CA ALA A 134 -24.38 12.11 20.52
C ALA A 134 -25.49 12.92 21.22
N GLY A 135 -26.38 12.18 21.89
CA GLY A 135 -26.96 12.56 23.18
C GLY A 135 -28.16 13.51 23.18
N ALA A 136 -29.23 13.09 23.87
CA ALA A 136 -29.81 13.87 24.98
C ALA A 136 -30.78 13.00 25.79
N ARG A 137 -30.47 12.85 27.09
CA ARG A 137 -31.41 12.47 28.15
C ARG A 137 -31.90 13.77 28.82
N HIS A 138 -33.22 13.93 28.98
CA HIS A 138 -34.02 14.73 29.95
C HIS A 138 -35.39 14.96 29.28
N ASP A 139 -36.58 14.90 29.87
CA ASP A 139 -37.12 14.96 31.24
C ASP A 139 -38.50 14.27 31.20
N GLY A 140 -38.98 13.53 32.20
CA GLY A 140 -39.52 14.12 33.42
C GLY A 140 -41.03 14.37 33.30
N THR A 141 -41.86 13.32 33.27
CA THR A 141 -43.33 13.42 33.41
C THR A 141 -43.78 12.68 34.67
N GLY A 142 -44.03 13.43 35.74
CA GLY A 142 -44.70 12.95 36.94
C GLY A 142 -46.23 12.90 36.76
N PRO A 143 -46.96 11.98 37.41
CA PRO A 143 -48.41 11.91 37.31
C PRO A 143 -49.11 12.83 38.32
N SER A 144 -50.13 13.52 37.82
CA SER A 144 -51.05 14.43 38.52
C SER A 144 -51.92 13.71 39.56
N ALA A 145 -51.88 14.19 40.80
CA ALA A 145 -52.75 13.76 41.89
C ALA A 145 -54.06 14.57 41.90
N ARG A 146 -55.18 13.84 41.97
CA ARG A 146 -56.51 14.36 42.32
C ARG A 146 -56.54 14.80 43.79
N ARG A 147 -57.23 15.89 44.12
CA ARG A 147 -58.55 15.87 44.78
C ARG A 147 -58.94 17.26 45.32
N VAL A 148 -60.18 17.62 45.01
CA VAL A 148 -61.00 18.70 45.54
C VAL A 148 -61.65 18.25 46.84
N THR A 149 -61.65 19.06 47.89
CA THR A 149 -62.82 19.59 48.65
C THR A 149 -62.39 20.14 50.01
N SER A 150 -62.92 21.35 50.30
CA SER A 150 -63.30 21.97 51.59
C SER A 150 -62.28 22.10 52.72
#